data_AF-A0A2D1ISL2-F1
#
_entry.id   AF-A0A2D1ISL2-F1
#
_cell.length_a   1.000
_cell.length_b   1.000
_cell.length_c   1.000
_cell.angle_alpha   90.00
_cell.angle_beta   90.00
_cell.angle_gamma   90.00
#
_symmetry.space_group_name_H-M   'P 1'
#
loop_
_entity.id
_entity.type
_entity.pdbx_description
1 polymer ?
#
loop_
_entity_poly.entity_id
_entity_poly.type
_entity_poly.pdbx_seq_one_letter_code
_entity_poly.pdbx_strand_id
1 'polypeptide(L)'
;MTKIQVANFIIGELHKELPFELVLNQVETEAFLTFVEGYKGDLRLPMTYKNESTIIQINKENVDAIYLMLSTHTEQYEQPKNSIDQFIASGGFDEAFKDEFGLPEMVKQSLKEVS
;
A
#
# COMPACT_ATOMS: atom_id res chain seq x y z
N MET A 1 -0.08 -10.35 21.32
CA MET A 1 0.52 -10.06 19.99
C MET A 1 1.82 -9.31 20.18
N THR A 2 2.80 -9.50 19.30
CA THR A 2 3.97 -8.61 19.20
C THR A 2 3.58 -7.30 18.51
N LYS A 3 4.42 -6.26 18.58
CA LYS A 3 4.15 -4.97 17.90
C LYS A 3 3.95 -5.14 16.39
N ILE A 4 4.76 -5.98 15.74
CA ILE A 4 4.65 -6.28 14.30
C ILE A 4 3.32 -6.98 13.99
N GLN A 5 2.89 -7.92 14.84
CA GLN A 5 1.60 -8.58 14.67
C GLN A 5 0.42 -7.61 14.80
N VAL A 6 0.50 -6.63 15.72
CA VAL A 6 -0.51 -5.59 15.86
C VAL A 6 -0.53 -4.68 14.63
N ALA A 7 0.63 -4.26 14.11
CA ALA A 7 0.69 -3.45 12.90
C ALA A 7 0.07 -4.17 11.69
N ASN A 8 0.41 -5.45 11.47
CA ASN A 8 -0.16 -6.26 10.39
C ASN A 8 -1.69 -6.42 10.56
N PHE A 9 -2.16 -6.68 11.78
CA PHE A 9 -3.59 -6.79 12.08
C PHE A 9 -4.33 -5.50 11.71
N ILE A 10 -3.85 -4.34 12.18
CA ILE A 10 -4.50 -3.06 11.92
C ILE A 10 -4.52 -2.74 10.43
N ILE A 11 -3.40 -2.94 9.71
CA ILE A 11 -3.36 -2.73 8.25
C ILE A 11 -4.39 -3.60 7.53
N GLY A 12 -4.52 -4.87 7.92
CA GLY A 12 -5.54 -5.77 7.37
C GLY A 12 -6.97 -5.24 7.55
N GLU A 13 -7.25 -4.59 8.68
CA GLU A 13 -8.54 -3.98 9.00
C GLU A 13 -8.81 -2.69 8.18
N LEU A 14 -7.77 -1.94 7.79
CA LEU A 14 -7.92 -0.68 7.02
C LEU A 14 -8.52 -0.89 5.61
N HIS A 15 -8.59 -2.13 5.12
CA HIS A 15 -9.22 -2.46 3.84
C HIS A 15 -10.76 -2.54 3.89
N LYS A 16 -11.36 -2.39 5.08
CA LYS A 16 -12.82 -2.38 5.25
C LYS A 16 -13.47 -1.13 4.62
N GLU A 17 -14.77 -1.23 4.37
CA GLU A 17 -15.56 -0.10 3.90
C GLU A 17 -15.58 1.02 4.96
N LEU A 18 -15.28 2.24 4.54
CA LEU A 18 -15.21 3.41 5.41
C LEU A 18 -16.59 4.11 5.50
N PRO A 19 -16.95 4.67 6.66
CA PRO A 19 -16.21 4.66 7.93
C PRO A 19 -16.47 3.39 8.74
N PHE A 20 -15.51 3.00 9.58
CA PHE A 20 -15.69 1.89 10.53
C PHE A 20 -15.01 2.15 11.87
N GLU A 21 -15.38 1.37 12.88
CA GLU A 21 -14.76 1.38 14.20
C GLU A 21 -13.67 0.31 14.29
N LEU A 22 -12.42 0.74 14.47
CA LEU A 22 -11.32 -0.15 14.81
C LEU A 22 -11.32 -0.35 16.33
N VAL A 23 -11.54 -1.58 16.77
CA VAL A 23 -11.58 -1.93 18.20
C VAL A 23 -10.28 -2.66 18.55
N LEU A 24 -9.52 -2.09 19.47
CA LEU A 24 -8.27 -2.64 19.98
C LEU A 24 -8.44 -3.04 21.44
N ASN A 25 -7.96 -4.21 21.83
CA ASN A 25 -7.81 -4.55 23.25
C ASN A 25 -6.65 -3.77 23.89
N GLN A 26 -6.43 -3.95 25.19
CA GLN A 26 -5.37 -3.25 25.92
C GLN A 26 -3.97 -3.46 25.31
N VAL A 27 -3.60 -4.71 25.00
CA VAL A 27 -2.26 -5.05 24.47
C VAL A 27 -2.05 -4.45 23.08
N GLU A 28 -3.07 -4.49 22.23
CA GLU A 28 -3.05 -3.87 20.90
C GLU A 28 -2.99 -2.35 21.00
N THR A 29 -3.72 -1.76 21.94
CA THR A 29 -3.70 -0.30 22.20
C THR A 29 -2.31 0.16 22.60
N GLU A 30 -1.68 -0.51 23.56
CA GLU A 30 -0.34 -0.17 24.03
C GLU A 30 0.68 -0.26 22.88
N ALA A 31 0.61 -1.32 22.07
CA ALA A 31 1.46 -1.43 20.90
C ALA A 31 1.21 -0.31 19.87
N PHE A 32 -0.06 -0.02 19.56
CA PHE A 32 -0.47 1.03 18.63
C PHE A 32 0.04 2.40 19.05
N LEU A 33 -0.09 2.75 20.34
CA LEU A 33 0.38 4.02 20.88
C LEU A 33 1.88 4.21 20.71
N THR A 34 2.68 3.14 20.77
CA THR A 34 4.13 3.28 20.51
C THR A 34 4.46 3.65 19.06
N PHE A 35 3.60 3.34 18.10
CA PHE A 35 3.75 3.83 16.72
C PHE A 35 3.32 5.28 16.59
N VAL A 36 2.22 5.65 17.26
CA VAL A 36 1.72 7.04 17.29
C VAL A 36 2.77 7.99 17.87
N GLU A 37 3.42 7.62 18.97
CA GLU A 37 4.50 8.41 19.59
C GLU A 37 5.70 8.63 18.65
N GLY A 38 5.98 7.65 17.78
CA GLY A 38 7.06 7.73 16.79
C GLY A 38 6.69 8.50 15.51
N TYR A 39 5.40 8.77 15.29
CA TYR A 39 4.91 9.37 14.06
C TYR A 39 5.05 10.89 14.06
N LYS A 40 5.70 11.44 13.02
CA LYS A 40 5.96 12.88 12.89
C LYS A 40 4.94 13.63 12.03
N GLY A 41 3.97 12.93 11.44
CA GLY A 41 2.93 13.53 10.60
C GLY A 41 1.72 13.99 11.41
N ASP A 42 0.82 14.72 10.77
CA ASP A 42 -0.49 15.02 11.35
C ASP A 42 -1.35 13.76 11.37
N LEU A 43 -1.89 13.43 12.54
CA LEU A 43 -2.62 12.18 12.75
C LEU A 43 -3.87 12.46 13.57
N ARG A 44 -5.02 12.40 12.91
CA ARG A 44 -6.33 12.57 13.53
C ARG A 44 -6.85 11.22 14.03
N LEU A 45 -6.90 11.06 15.34
CA LEU A 45 -7.34 9.81 15.98
C LEU A 45 -8.50 10.10 16.92
N PRO A 46 -9.75 10.07 16.44
CA PRO A 46 -10.91 10.11 17.31
C PRO A 46 -10.98 8.78 18.07
N MET A 47 -10.48 8.80 19.31
CA MET A 47 -10.43 7.64 20.18
C MET A 47 -11.48 7.72 21.28
N THR A 48 -12.13 6.60 21.56
CA THR A 48 -12.99 6.42 22.74
C THR A 48 -12.56 5.17 23.48
N TYR A 49 -12.46 5.27 24.81
CA TYR A 49 -12.16 4.11 25.66
C TYR A 49 -13.45 3.55 26.27
N LYS A 50 -13.72 2.26 26.09
CA LYS A 50 -14.88 1.54 26.65
C LYS A 50 -14.48 0.12 27.04
N ASN A 51 -14.80 -0.29 28.27
CA ASN A 51 -14.66 -1.67 28.74
C ASN A 51 -13.30 -2.30 28.37
N GLU A 52 -12.21 -1.63 28.72
CA GLU A 52 -10.83 -2.09 28.45
C GLU A 52 -10.42 -2.16 26.97
N SER A 53 -11.29 -1.67 26.08
CA SER A 53 -11.04 -1.56 24.65
C SER A 53 -10.92 -0.10 24.21
N THR A 54 -10.01 0.15 23.29
CA THR A 54 -9.87 1.43 22.59
C THR A 54 -10.57 1.33 21.26
N ILE A 55 -11.52 2.22 21.02
CA ILE A 55 -12.25 2.33 19.76
C ILE A 55 -11.70 3.54 19.02
N ILE A 56 -11.24 3.34 17.79
CA ILE A 56 -10.72 4.39 16.91
C ILE A 56 -11.66 4.50 15.73
N GLN A 57 -12.19 5.70 15.46
CA GLN A 57 -13.00 5.92 14.27
C GLN A 57 -12.10 6.08 13.05
N ILE A 58 -12.22 5.16 12.10
CA ILE A 58 -11.49 5.17 10.84
C ILE A 58 -12.35 5.77 9.74
N ASN A 59 -11.83 6.78 9.05
CA ASN A 59 -12.53 7.48 7.98
C ASN A 59 -11.52 7.96 6.92
N LYS A 60 -12.03 8.63 5.87
CA LYS A 60 -11.22 9.13 4.76
C LYS A 60 -10.17 10.17 5.17
N GLU A 61 -10.29 10.80 6.34
CA GLU A 61 -9.34 11.81 6.80
C GLU A 61 -8.11 11.21 7.48
N ASN A 62 -8.22 9.99 8.03
CA ASN A 62 -7.14 9.39 8.83
C ASN A 62 -6.64 8.04 8.35
N VAL A 63 -7.40 7.32 7.52
CA VAL A 63 -7.04 5.97 7.04
C VAL A 63 -5.65 5.95 6.38
N ASP A 64 -5.34 6.92 5.53
CA ASP A 64 -4.06 6.99 4.81
C ASP A 64 -2.88 7.28 5.77
N ALA A 65 -3.10 8.17 6.75
CA ALA A 65 -2.08 8.51 7.75
C ALA A 65 -1.79 7.31 8.67
N ILE A 66 -2.81 6.56 9.07
CA ILE A 66 -2.67 5.35 9.88
C ILE A 66 -1.95 4.26 9.08
N TYR A 67 -2.33 4.06 7.81
CA TYR A 67 -1.67 3.11 6.92
C TYR A 67 -0.18 3.46 6.77
N LEU A 68 0.13 4.72 6.47
CA LEU A 68 1.51 5.19 6.29
C LEU A 68 2.34 5.06 7.56
N MET A 69 1.76 5.37 8.73
CA MET A 69 2.43 5.20 10.01
C MET A 69 2.83 3.74 10.22
N LEU A 70 1.90 2.80 10.01
CA LEU A 70 2.10 1.38 10.33
C LEU A 70 2.93 0.64 9.28
N SER A 71 2.85 1.02 8.00
CA SER A 71 3.56 0.32 6.91
C SER A 71 5.09 0.39 7.03
N THR A 72 5.62 1.37 7.78
CA THR A 72 7.05 1.46 8.09
C THR A 72 7.53 0.42 9.13
N HIS A 73 6.60 -0.27 9.79
CA HIS A 73 6.86 -1.18 10.90
C HIS A 73 6.40 -2.64 10.64
N THR A 74 5.91 -2.94 9.44
CA THR A 74 5.48 -4.29 9.04
C THR A 74 6.55 -5.06 8.29
N GLU A 75 6.73 -6.35 8.59
CA GLU A 75 7.66 -7.25 7.89
C GLU A 75 7.25 -7.54 6.43
N GLN A 76 6.00 -7.23 6.06
CA GLN A 76 5.46 -7.46 4.72
C GLN A 76 5.29 -6.15 3.95
N TYR A 77 6.42 -5.54 3.58
CA TYR A 77 6.55 -5.24 2.16
C TYR A 77 7.02 -6.54 1.48
N GLU A 78 6.11 -7.50 1.28
CA GLU A 78 6.11 -8.04 -0.08
C GLU A 78 5.72 -6.82 -0.90
N GLN A 79 6.70 -6.21 -1.58
CA GLN A 79 6.38 -5.28 -2.66
C GLN A 79 5.21 -5.94 -3.41
N PRO A 80 4.03 -5.29 -3.55
CA PRO A 80 3.01 -5.84 -4.41
C PRO A 80 3.77 -6.13 -5.69
N LYS A 81 3.85 -7.40 -6.10
CA LYS A 81 4.72 -7.85 -7.19
C LYS A 81 4.49 -6.88 -8.33
N ASN A 82 5.38 -5.90 -8.49
CA ASN A 82 4.95 -4.59 -8.98
C ASN A 82 4.54 -4.87 -10.40
N SER A 83 3.25 -4.81 -10.69
CA SER A 83 2.74 -5.24 -12.00
C SER A 83 3.42 -4.42 -13.09
N ILE A 84 3.81 -3.19 -12.75
CA ILE A 84 4.64 -2.29 -13.53
C ILE A 84 6.09 -2.78 -13.68
N ASP A 85 6.78 -3.17 -12.61
CA ASP A 85 8.16 -3.67 -12.71
C ASP A 85 8.21 -5.00 -13.48
N GLN A 86 7.23 -5.88 -13.28
CA GLN A 86 7.08 -7.09 -14.10
C GLN A 86 6.72 -6.76 -15.55
N PHE A 87 5.85 -5.77 -15.79
CA PHE A 87 5.49 -5.32 -17.14
C PHE A 87 6.71 -4.76 -17.87
N ILE A 88 7.52 -3.92 -17.20
CA ILE A 88 8.79 -3.39 -17.71
C ILE A 88 9.77 -4.54 -17.98
N ALA A 89 9.96 -5.45 -17.01
CA ALA A 89 10.88 -6.57 -17.15
C ALA A 89 10.47 -7.58 -18.22
N SER A 90 9.16 -7.71 -18.49
CA SER A 90 8.62 -8.53 -19.58
C SER A 90 8.77 -7.90 -20.96
N GLY A 91 9.27 -6.66 -21.05
CA GLY A 91 9.35 -5.92 -22.31
C GLY A 91 7.98 -5.43 -22.80
N GLY A 92 6.99 -5.27 -21.92
CA GLY A 92 5.62 -4.92 -22.28
C GLY A 92 5.50 -3.57 -23.01
N PHE A 93 6.41 -2.64 -22.73
CA PHE A 93 6.51 -1.39 -23.49
C PHE A 93 7.01 -1.62 -24.92
N ASP A 94 8.06 -2.42 -25.12
CA ASP A 94 8.60 -2.71 -26.45
C ASP A 94 7.55 -3.43 -27.32
N GLU A 95 6.79 -4.35 -26.73
CA GLU A 95 5.72 -5.06 -27.42
C GLU A 95 4.54 -4.13 -27.77
N ALA A 96 4.09 -3.28 -26.84
CA ALA A 96 3.01 -2.33 -27.09
C ALA A 96 3.40 -1.25 -28.12
N PHE A 97 4.63 -0.75 -28.09
CA PHE A 97 5.09 0.27 -29.04
C PHE A 97 5.47 -0.30 -30.41
N LYS A 98 5.68 -1.62 -30.53
CA LYS A 98 5.91 -2.27 -31.82
C LYS A 98 4.68 -2.20 -32.72
N ASP A 99 3.49 -2.25 -32.15
CA ASP A 99 2.24 -2.15 -32.91
C ASP A 99 1.86 -0.69 -33.23
N GLU A 100 2.26 0.27 -32.37
CA GLU A 100 1.95 1.69 -32.54
C GLU A 100 2.99 2.45 -33.40
N PHE A 101 4.27 2.09 -33.27
CA PHE A 101 5.41 2.81 -33.88
C PHE A 101 6.40 1.91 -34.63
N GLY A 102 6.17 0.59 -34.67
CA GLY A 102 7.00 -0.32 -35.44
C GLY A 102 6.88 -0.03 -36.94
N LEU A 103 8.03 0.07 -37.62
CA LEU A 103 8.04 0.19 -39.07
C LEU A 103 7.32 -1.01 -39.70
N PRO A 104 6.36 -0.79 -40.61
CA PRO A 104 5.72 -1.87 -41.34
C PRO A 104 6.77 -2.75 -42.04
N GLU A 105 6.51 -4.06 -42.12
CA GLU A 105 7.50 -5.01 -42.60
C GLU A 105 7.94 -4.74 -44.05
N MET A 106 7.04 -4.16 -44.86
CA MET A 106 7.32 -3.65 -46.20
C MET A 106 8.42 -2.58 -46.21
N VAL A 107 8.42 -1.66 -45.23
CA VAL A 107 9.43 -0.60 -45.12
C VAL A 107 10.78 -1.17 -44.69
N LYS A 108 10.80 -2.20 -43.84
CA LYS A 108 12.04 -2.88 -43.44
C LYS A 108 12.67 -3.67 -44.59
N GLN A 109 11.86 -4.29 -45.45
CA GLN A 109 12.34 -4.95 -46.66
C GLN A 109 12.97 -3.95 -47.63
N SER A 110 12.30 -2.82 -47.89
CA SER A 110 12.83 -1.79 -48.80
C SER A 110 14.15 -1.16 -48.31
N LEU A 111 14.37 -1.04 -47.00
CA LEU A 111 15.63 -0.50 -46.46
C LEU A 111 16.81 -1.49 -46.54
N LYS A 112 16.54 -2.81 -46.50
CA LYS A 112 17.57 -3.84 -46.71
C LYS A 112 18.04 -3.92 -48.17
N GLU A 113 17.21 -3.50 -49.11
CA GLU A 113 17.55 -3.46 -50.54
C GLU A 113 18.48 -2.29 -50.92
N VAL A 114 18.78 -1.38 -49.99
CA VAL A 114 19.66 -0.21 -50.22
C VAL A 114 21.08 -0.41 -49.65
N SER A 115 21.47 -1.62 -49.24
CA SER A 115 22.85 -2.00 -48.88
C SER A 115 23.49 -2.84 -49.97
#